data_AF-A0A2W1J6H2-F1
#
_entry.id   AF-A0A2W1J6H2-F1
#
_cell.length_a   1.000
_cell.length_b   1.000
_cell.length_c   1.000
_cell.angle_alpha   90.00
_cell.angle_beta   90.00
_cell.angle_gamma   90.00
#
_symmetry.space_group_name_H-M   'P 1'
#
loop_
_entity.id
_entity.type
_entity.pdbx_description
1 polymer ?
#
loop_
_entity_poly.entity_id
_entity_poly.type
_entity_poly.pdbx_seq_one_letter_code
_entity_poly.pdbx_strand_id
1 'polypeptide(L)'
;MKTLRPLGFGESLRTLYIYAHRANGNKLWFQLIDSEPQELPPSLTGYLKAIEFPKVERRGKECCKLNITLTAHRPVVIECGHDSTFAKSFMVAIASLTPAQLQQPITLEAQPGTQDESVLFCNVWLGYKRIFLEWDENTDWRAVAGQAIANVRAAQGVRA
;
A
#
# COMPACT_ATOMS: atom_id res chain seq x y z
N MET A 1 2.03 20.96 -9.77
CA MET A 1 3.39 21.31 -10.23
C MET A 1 4.08 20.03 -10.68
N LYS A 2 4.62 19.97 -11.90
CA LYS A 2 5.54 18.88 -12.29
C LYS A 2 6.86 19.13 -11.58
N THR A 3 7.21 18.28 -10.62
CA THR A 3 8.51 18.33 -9.96
C THR A 3 9.56 17.88 -10.98
N LEU A 4 10.26 18.84 -11.60
CA LEU A 4 11.38 18.55 -12.49
C LEU A 4 12.56 18.06 -11.63
N ARG A 5 13.16 16.93 -12.01
CA ARG A 5 14.35 16.42 -11.32
C ARG A 5 15.55 17.31 -11.61
N PRO A 6 16.42 17.60 -10.62
CA PRO A 6 17.65 18.34 -10.85
C PRO A 6 18.60 17.56 -11.77
N LEU A 7 19.43 18.28 -12.52
CA LEU A 7 20.51 17.68 -13.32
C LEU A 7 21.64 17.20 -12.39
N GLY A 8 22.32 16.10 -12.76
CA GLY A 8 23.44 15.54 -12.01
C GLY A 8 23.08 14.28 -11.21
N PHE A 9 23.86 13.98 -10.16
CA PHE A 9 23.58 12.85 -9.29
C PHE A 9 22.25 13.05 -8.54
N GLY A 10 21.45 12.00 -8.46
CA GLY A 10 20.16 12.03 -7.78
C GLY A 10 19.71 10.63 -7.38
N GLU A 11 18.53 10.56 -6.78
CA GLU A 11 17.97 9.29 -6.32
C GLU A 11 17.66 8.32 -7.46
N SER A 12 17.85 7.03 -7.18
CA SER A 12 17.56 5.94 -8.11
C SER A 12 16.13 6.01 -8.66
N LEU A 13 16.00 5.87 -9.98
CA LEU A 13 14.73 5.74 -10.71
C LEU A 13 14.12 4.35 -10.63
N ARG A 14 14.85 3.38 -10.07
CA ARG A 14 14.35 2.01 -9.89
C ARG A 14 13.15 2.00 -8.94
N THR A 15 12.32 0.98 -9.09
CA THR A 15 11.20 0.72 -8.18
C THR A 15 11.70 0.68 -6.73
N LEU A 16 11.06 1.49 -5.89
CA LEU A 16 11.23 1.40 -4.44
C LEU A 16 10.33 0.29 -3.91
N TYR A 17 10.93 -0.73 -3.32
CA TYR A 17 10.20 -1.76 -2.58
C TYR A 17 10.13 -1.38 -1.11
N ILE A 18 8.91 -1.27 -0.59
CA ILE A 18 8.61 -0.97 0.81
C ILE A 18 7.96 -2.21 1.41
N TYR A 19 8.41 -2.60 2.59
CA TYR A 19 7.80 -3.68 3.37
C TYR A 19 7.01 -3.09 4.53
N ALA A 20 5.71 -3.33 4.55
CA ALA A 20 4.82 -2.87 5.60
C ALA A 20 4.49 -4.04 6.54
N HIS A 21 5.34 -4.23 7.56
CA HIS A 21 5.09 -5.17 8.64
C HIS A 21 5.94 -4.85 9.88
N ARG A 22 5.43 -5.19 11.06
CA ARG A 22 6.05 -4.91 12.36
C ARG A 22 7.07 -5.96 12.83
N ALA A 23 7.37 -6.97 12.01
CA ALA A 23 8.33 -8.02 12.38
C ALA A 23 9.78 -7.52 12.62
N ASN A 24 10.11 -6.29 12.21
CA ASN A 24 11.43 -5.67 12.38
C ASN A 24 11.44 -4.58 13.48
N GLY A 25 10.73 -4.82 14.58
CA GLY A 25 10.66 -3.93 15.74
C GLY A 25 9.72 -2.74 15.53
N ASN A 26 10.11 -1.56 16.00
CA ASN A 26 9.26 -0.36 16.00
C ASN A 26 9.10 0.35 14.65
N LYS A 27 9.67 -0.21 13.57
CA LYS A 27 9.55 0.38 12.23
C LYS A 27 8.16 0.15 11.66
N LEU A 28 7.52 1.20 11.17
CA LEU A 28 6.17 1.09 10.59
C LEU A 28 6.23 0.46 9.20
N TRP A 29 7.11 0.98 8.35
CA TRP A 29 7.47 0.38 7.08
C TRP A 29 8.91 0.74 6.73
N PHE A 30 9.54 -0.03 5.86
CA PHE A 30 10.96 0.13 5.59
C PHE A 30 11.32 -0.36 4.19
N GLN A 31 12.44 0.13 3.68
CA GLN A 31 13.15 -0.48 2.56
C GLN A 31 14.30 -1.34 3.08
N LEU A 32 14.79 -2.27 2.26
CA LEU A 32 16.02 -3.01 2.55
C LEU A 32 17.17 -2.38 1.75
N ILE A 33 18.20 -1.91 2.44
CA ILE A 33 19.47 -1.48 1.84
C ILE A 33 20.55 -2.41 2.37
N ASP A 34 21.26 -3.09 1.48
CA ASP A 34 22.29 -4.08 1.86
C ASP A 34 21.76 -5.11 2.88
N SER A 35 20.51 -5.55 2.67
CA SER A 35 19.75 -6.45 3.55
C SER A 35 19.39 -5.90 4.94
N GLU A 36 19.72 -4.64 5.23
CA GLU A 36 19.37 -3.98 6.49
C GLU A 36 18.09 -3.14 6.35
N PRO A 37 17.15 -3.21 7.32
CA PRO A 37 15.91 -2.46 7.28
C PRO A 37 16.14 -0.99 7.61
N GLN A 38 15.89 -0.11 6.65
CA GLN A 38 15.88 1.35 6.82
C GLN A 38 14.45 1.89 6.80
N GLU A 39 14.03 2.52 7.89
CA GLU A 39 12.70 3.13 8.01
C GLU A 39 12.52 4.29 7.04
N LEU A 40 11.29 4.44 6.55
CA LEU A 40 10.87 5.51 5.66
C LEU A 40 9.86 6.43 6.36
N PRO A 41 9.69 7.69 5.91
CA PRO A 41 8.64 8.57 6.41
C PRO A 41 7.27 7.89 6.39
N PRO A 42 6.38 8.15 7.37
CA PRO A 42 5.21 7.32 7.62
C PRO A 42 4.12 7.39 6.55
N SER A 43 4.22 8.35 5.61
CA SER A 43 3.23 8.53 4.55
C SER A 43 3.85 8.66 3.16
N LEU A 44 3.12 8.17 2.16
CA LEU A 44 3.47 8.20 0.75
C LEU A 44 2.24 8.62 -0.07
N THR A 45 2.37 9.73 -0.79
CA THR A 45 1.36 10.17 -1.75
C THR A 45 1.72 9.71 -3.16
N GLY A 46 0.77 9.13 -3.88
CA GLY A 46 0.95 8.69 -5.26
C GLY A 46 -0.34 8.32 -5.96
N TYR A 47 -0.24 8.02 -7.24
CA TYR A 47 -1.33 7.47 -8.02
C TYR A 47 -1.33 5.95 -7.88
N LEU A 48 -2.39 5.38 -7.33
CA LEU A 48 -2.55 3.93 -7.23
C LEU A 48 -2.69 3.33 -8.63
N LYS A 49 -1.87 2.32 -8.93
CA LYS A 49 -1.77 1.70 -10.26
C LYS A 49 -2.28 0.27 -10.29
N ALA A 50 -1.94 -0.52 -9.28
CA ALA A 50 -2.34 -1.92 -9.23
C ALA A 50 -2.43 -2.43 -7.79
N ILE A 51 -3.27 -3.46 -7.63
CA ILE A 51 -3.36 -4.31 -6.44
C ILE A 51 -3.19 -5.75 -6.92
N GLU A 52 -2.21 -6.45 -6.37
CA GLU A 52 -1.84 -7.79 -6.80
C GLU A 52 -1.63 -8.71 -5.59
N PHE A 53 -1.95 -9.99 -5.76
CA PHE A 53 -1.81 -11.02 -4.72
C PHE A 53 -0.80 -12.09 -5.15
N PRO A 54 0.51 -11.77 -5.22
CA PRO A 54 1.50 -12.75 -5.63
C PRO A 54 1.68 -13.84 -4.58
N LYS A 55 1.90 -15.07 -5.08
CA LYS A 55 2.44 -16.16 -4.28
C LYS A 55 3.95 -16.02 -4.25
N VAL A 56 4.53 -16.01 -3.05
CA VAL A 56 5.97 -15.92 -2.85
C VAL A 56 6.43 -17.03 -1.91
N GLU A 57 7.64 -17.54 -2.11
CA GLU A 57 8.24 -18.49 -1.18
C GLU A 57 9.04 -17.73 -0.11
N ARG A 58 8.73 -17.99 1.17
CA ARG A 58 9.50 -17.47 2.31
C ARG A 58 9.78 -18.61 3.27
N ARG A 59 11.06 -18.83 3.59
CA ARG A 59 11.51 -19.89 4.51
C ARG A 59 10.98 -21.29 4.11
N GLY A 60 10.98 -21.59 2.80
CA GLY A 60 10.52 -22.87 2.27
C GLY A 60 9.00 -23.10 2.32
N LYS A 61 8.20 -22.05 2.58
CA LYS A 61 6.74 -22.12 2.55
C LYS A 61 6.18 -21.10 1.56
N GLU A 62 5.20 -21.53 0.77
CA GLU A 62 4.40 -20.62 -0.05
C GLU A 62 3.58 -19.72 0.86
N CYS A 63 3.63 -18.41 0.61
CA CYS A 63 2.79 -17.43 1.28
C CYS A 63 2.21 -16.44 0.27
N CYS A 64 0.97 -16.03 0.49
CA CYS A 64 0.32 -15.00 -0.30
C CYS A 64 0.64 -13.63 0.30
N LYS A 65 1.06 -12.69 -0.56
CA LYS A 65 1.31 -11.29 -0.20
C LYS A 65 0.28 -10.39 -0.87
N LEU A 66 0.19 -9.17 -0.39
CA LEU A 66 -0.46 -8.07 -1.08
C LEU A 66 0.63 -7.13 -1.57
N ASN A 67 0.64 -6.85 -2.87
CA ASN A 67 1.46 -5.80 -3.49
C ASN A 67 0.57 -4.63 -3.91
N ILE A 68 0.92 -3.45 -3.43
CA ILE A 68 0.28 -2.18 -3.77
C ILE A 68 1.25 -1.38 -4.62
N THR A 69 0.92 -1.19 -5.90
CA THR A 69 1.80 -0.47 -6.85
C THR A 69 1.33 0.97 -6.99
N LEU A 70 2.22 1.93 -6.72
CA LEU A 70 1.97 3.36 -6.89
C LEU A 70 2.96 3.99 -7.86
N THR A 71 2.52 5.05 -8.53
CA THR A 71 3.43 6.04 -9.13
C THR A 71 3.50 7.26 -8.23
N ALA A 72 4.64 7.49 -7.60
CA ALA A 72 4.93 8.67 -6.77
C ALA A 72 6.08 9.49 -7.40
N HIS A 73 7.06 9.95 -6.61
CA HIS A 73 8.30 10.54 -7.13
C HIS A 73 9.14 9.55 -7.97
N ARG A 74 8.86 8.25 -7.85
CA ARG A 74 9.30 7.10 -8.66
C ARG A 74 8.27 5.97 -8.55
N PRO A 75 8.39 4.87 -9.31
CA PRO A 75 7.57 3.68 -9.07
C PRO A 75 7.81 3.12 -7.66
N VAL A 76 6.73 2.76 -6.96
CA VAL A 76 6.78 2.19 -5.61
C VAL A 76 5.92 0.94 -5.56
N VAL A 77 6.41 -0.10 -4.90
CA VAL A 77 5.63 -1.28 -4.52
C VAL A 77 5.68 -1.42 -3.00
N ILE A 78 4.51 -1.42 -2.36
CA ILE A 78 4.39 -1.73 -0.94
C ILE A 78 3.94 -3.20 -0.83
N GLU A 79 4.76 -4.04 -0.21
CA GLU A 79 4.47 -5.45 0.07
C GLU A 79 4.07 -5.62 1.54
N CYS A 80 2.98 -6.34 1.78
CA CYS A 80 2.56 -6.77 3.12
C CYS A 80 1.92 -8.17 3.10
N GLY A 81 1.63 -8.72 4.29
CA GLY A 81 0.83 -9.96 4.38
C GLY A 81 -0.60 -9.70 3.90
N HIS A 82 -1.13 -10.56 3.02
CA HIS A 82 -2.46 -10.36 2.42
C HIS A 82 -3.62 -10.32 3.43
N ASP A 83 -3.44 -10.95 4.59
CA ASP A 83 -4.39 -11.08 5.70
C ASP A 83 -4.11 -10.11 6.87
N SER A 84 -3.04 -9.32 6.76
CA SER A 84 -2.62 -8.36 7.78
C SER A 84 -3.63 -7.23 7.97
N THR A 85 -3.62 -6.60 9.14
CA THR A 85 -4.43 -5.40 9.41
C THR A 85 -4.14 -4.27 8.42
N PHE A 86 -2.88 -4.15 7.97
CA PHE A 86 -2.49 -3.17 6.96
C PHE A 86 -3.20 -3.44 5.64
N ALA A 87 -3.20 -4.70 5.18
CA ALA A 87 -3.93 -5.10 3.99
C ALA A 87 -5.44 -4.86 4.14
N LYS A 88 -6.04 -5.30 5.25
CA LYS A 88 -7.47 -5.16 5.51
C LYS A 88 -7.94 -3.70 5.48
N SER A 89 -7.27 -2.83 6.23
CA SER A 89 -7.55 -1.38 6.28
C SER A 89 -7.40 -0.69 4.92
N PHE A 90 -6.36 -1.04 4.16
CA PHE A 90 -6.20 -0.57 2.79
C PHE A 90 -7.35 -1.03 1.89
N MET A 91 -7.67 -2.33 1.90
CA MET A 91 -8.63 -2.93 0.97
C MET A 91 -10.05 -2.37 1.16
N VAL A 92 -10.53 -2.23 2.40
CA VAL A 92 -11.86 -1.64 2.65
C VAL A 92 -11.94 -0.19 2.17
N ALA A 93 -10.87 0.59 2.38
CA ALA A 93 -10.83 1.97 1.94
C ALA A 93 -10.86 2.06 0.41
N ILE A 94 -10.05 1.28 -0.31
CA ILE A 94 -10.04 1.30 -1.78
C ILE A 94 -11.34 0.75 -2.37
N ALA A 95 -11.95 -0.28 -1.76
CA ALA A 95 -13.23 -0.81 -2.20
C ALA A 95 -14.35 0.24 -2.12
N SER A 96 -14.28 1.16 -1.16
CA SER A 96 -15.25 2.25 -0.99
C SER A 96 -15.08 3.43 -1.95
N LEU A 97 -13.91 3.57 -2.57
CA LEU A 97 -13.61 4.67 -3.47
C LEU A 97 -14.07 4.39 -4.89
N THR A 98 -14.64 5.40 -5.54
CA THR A 98 -14.99 5.30 -6.96
C THR A 98 -13.75 5.31 -7.85
N PRO A 99 -13.81 4.74 -9.07
CA PRO A 99 -12.72 4.82 -10.04
C PRO A 99 -12.24 6.26 -10.31
N ALA A 100 -13.18 7.23 -10.38
CA ALA A 100 -12.85 8.63 -10.59
C ALA A 100 -12.07 9.26 -9.41
N GLN A 101 -12.35 8.82 -8.17
CA GLN A 101 -11.54 9.23 -7.02
C GLN A 101 -10.15 8.60 -7.05
N LEU A 102 -10.01 7.36 -7.52
CA LEU A 102 -8.72 6.67 -7.63
C LEU A 102 -7.84 7.17 -8.80
N GLN A 103 -8.37 8.02 -9.68
CA GLN A 103 -7.58 8.77 -10.66
C GLN A 103 -6.85 9.96 -10.03
N GLN A 104 -7.24 10.37 -8.83
CA GLN A 104 -6.55 11.39 -8.04
C GLN A 104 -5.42 10.77 -7.23
N PRO A 105 -4.39 11.55 -6.85
CA PRO A 105 -3.38 11.05 -5.92
C PRO A 105 -4.01 10.74 -4.56
N ILE A 106 -3.66 9.59 -4.00
CA ILE A 106 -4.03 9.19 -2.64
C ILE A 106 -2.77 9.17 -1.77
N THR A 107 -2.94 9.43 -0.47
CA THR A 107 -1.87 9.24 0.51
C THR A 107 -2.13 7.95 1.26
N LEU A 108 -1.14 7.06 1.27
CA LEU A 108 -1.09 5.91 2.16
C LEU A 108 -0.22 6.29 3.35
N GLU A 109 -0.69 6.02 4.56
CA GLU A 109 0.05 6.29 5.78
C GLU A 109 0.04 5.06 6.68
N ALA A 110 1.23 4.61 7.08
CA ALA A 110 1.39 3.53 8.04
C ALA A 110 1.15 4.07 9.45
N GLN A 111 0.20 3.47 10.18
CA GLN A 111 -0.14 3.88 11.55
C GLN A 111 -0.06 2.66 12.49
N PRO A 112 0.66 2.75 13.63
CA PRO A 112 0.65 1.69 14.63
C PRO A 112 -0.70 1.62 15.36
N GLY A 113 -1.08 0.42 15.81
CA GLY A 113 -2.23 0.26 16.69
C GLY A 113 -2.05 1.00 18.02
N THR A 114 -3.14 1.52 18.58
CA THR A 114 -3.11 2.26 19.86
C THR A 114 -3.11 1.34 21.09
N GLN A 115 -3.67 0.14 20.97
CA GLN A 115 -3.75 -0.86 22.06
C GLN A 115 -2.73 -1.98 21.90
N ASP A 116 -2.43 -2.35 20.65
CA ASP A 116 -1.45 -3.37 20.31
C ASP A 116 -0.48 -2.80 19.27
N GLU A 117 0.73 -2.49 19.71
CA GLU A 117 1.79 -1.93 18.87
C GLU A 117 2.32 -2.94 17.84
N SER A 118 1.97 -4.24 17.93
CA SER A 118 2.29 -5.21 16.88
C SER A 118 1.40 -5.07 15.64
N VAL A 119 0.26 -4.39 15.79
CA VAL A 119 -0.69 -4.12 14.71
C VAL A 119 -0.26 -2.89 13.92
N LEU A 120 -0.35 -2.99 12.60
CA LEU A 120 -0.11 -1.89 11.67
C LEU A 120 -1.34 -1.68 10.78
N PHE A 121 -1.83 -0.45 10.74
CA PHE A 121 -2.90 0.00 9.86
C PHE A 121 -2.33 0.77 8.66
N CYS A 122 -3.06 0.74 7.56
CA CYS A 122 -2.89 1.64 6.43
C CYS A 122 -4.03 2.66 6.44
N ASN A 123 -3.74 3.91 6.80
CA ASN A 123 -4.67 5.01 6.55
C ASN A 123 -4.62 5.38 5.08
N VAL A 124 -5.79 5.50 4.46
CA VAL A 124 -5.94 6.00 3.10
C VAL A 124 -6.54 7.39 3.16
N TRP A 125 -5.91 8.35 2.51
CA TRP A 125 -6.38 9.73 2.44
C TRP A 125 -6.64 10.14 1.00
N LEU A 126 -7.77 10.81 0.77
CA LEU A 126 -8.07 11.52 -0.47
C LEU A 126 -8.01 13.02 -0.18
N GLY A 127 -6.93 13.67 -0.60
CA GLY A 127 -6.58 15.01 -0.10
C GLY A 127 -6.37 14.98 1.42
N TYR A 128 -7.13 15.78 2.16
CA TYR A 128 -7.08 15.82 3.64
C TYR A 128 -8.18 14.99 4.32
N LYS A 129 -8.96 14.22 3.56
CA LYS A 129 -10.03 13.37 4.11
C LYS A 129 -9.53 11.93 4.27
N ARG A 130 -9.53 11.44 5.52
CA ARG A 130 -9.31 10.02 5.82
C ARG A 130 -10.50 9.20 5.31
N ILE A 131 -10.21 8.16 4.55
CA ILE A 131 -11.17 7.15 4.12
C ILE A 131 -11.06 6.00 5.11
N PHE A 132 -12.06 5.88 5.96
CA PHE A 132 -12.11 4.87 7.01
C PHE A 132 -13.46 4.16 6.95
N LEU A 133 -13.40 2.85 6.96
CA LEU A 133 -14.56 1.97 7.05
C LEU A 133 -14.27 0.95 8.14
N GLU A 134 -15.28 0.64 8.94
CA GLU A 134 -15.22 -0.46 9.89
C GLU A 134 -15.36 -1.79 9.15
N TRP A 135 -14.74 -2.83 9.70
CA TRP A 135 -14.90 -4.21 9.26
C TRP A 135 -14.91 -5.10 10.49
N ASP A 136 -15.43 -6.31 10.32
CA ASP A 136 -15.58 -7.30 11.36
C ASP A 136 -15.20 -8.70 10.85
N GLU A 137 -15.51 -9.71 11.66
CA GLU A 137 -15.25 -11.11 11.33
C GLU A 137 -16.15 -11.65 10.21
N ASN A 138 -17.30 -11.02 9.96
CA ASN A 138 -18.27 -11.43 8.94
C ASN A 138 -18.00 -10.77 7.59
N THR A 139 -17.01 -9.89 7.50
CA THR A 139 -16.67 -9.16 6.29
C THR A 139 -16.23 -10.12 5.19
N ASP A 140 -16.92 -10.11 4.05
CA ASP A 140 -16.53 -10.90 2.87
C ASP A 140 -15.29 -10.28 2.19
N TRP A 141 -14.13 -10.74 2.64
CA TRP A 141 -12.84 -10.27 2.12
C TRP A 141 -12.63 -10.57 0.64
N ARG A 142 -13.29 -11.60 0.08
CA ARG A 142 -13.19 -11.87 -1.37
C ARG A 142 -13.98 -10.84 -2.15
N ALA A 143 -15.19 -10.49 -1.70
CA ALA A 143 -15.98 -9.44 -2.32
C ALA A 143 -15.29 -8.07 -2.20
N VAL A 144 -14.79 -7.72 -1.02
CA VAL A 144 -14.01 -6.49 -0.80
C VAL A 144 -12.79 -6.44 -1.71
N ALA A 145 -12.04 -7.54 -1.83
CA ALA A 145 -10.87 -7.59 -2.68
C ALA A 145 -11.19 -7.46 -4.17
N GLY A 146 -12.23 -8.16 -4.62
CA GLY A 146 -12.74 -8.05 -5.98
C GLY A 146 -13.13 -6.61 -6.32
N GLN A 147 -13.88 -5.94 -5.43
CA GLN A 147 -14.31 -4.56 -5.63
C GLN A 147 -13.13 -3.58 -5.69
N ALA A 148 -12.17 -3.69 -4.77
CA ALA A 148 -10.99 -2.83 -4.77
C ALA A 148 -10.16 -2.98 -6.06
N ILE A 149 -9.91 -4.22 -6.51
CA ILE A 149 -9.22 -4.49 -7.77
C ILE A 149 -10.00 -3.91 -8.96
N ALA A 150 -11.31 -4.11 -9.01
CA ALA A 150 -12.16 -3.60 -10.07
C ALA A 150 -12.12 -2.06 -10.13
N ASN A 151 -12.21 -1.39 -8.97
CA ASN A 151 -12.13 0.08 -8.89
C ASN A 151 -10.79 0.59 -9.41
N VAL A 152 -9.67 -0.03 -9.03
CA VAL A 152 -8.32 0.36 -9.47
C VAL A 152 -8.14 0.13 -10.97
N ARG A 153 -8.57 -1.03 -11.49
CA ARG A 153 -8.48 -1.33 -12.94
C ARG A 153 -9.29 -0.34 -13.77
N ALA A 154 -10.53 -0.07 -13.36
CA ALA A 154 -11.38 0.91 -14.00
C ALA A 154 -10.75 2.31 -13.99
N ALA A 155 -10.10 2.71 -12.87
CA ALA A 155 -9.38 3.98 -12.77
C ALA A 155 -8.21 4.08 -13.76
N GLN A 156 -7.52 2.97 -14.06
CA GLN A 156 -6.45 2.90 -15.05
C GLN A 156 -6.95 2.77 -16.50
N GLY A 157 -8.27 2.75 -16.74
CA GLY A 157 -8.82 2.52 -18.07
C GLY A 157 -8.70 1.07 -18.56
N VAL A 158 -8.31 0.15 -17.67
CA VAL A 158 -8.31 -1.29 -17.91
C VAL A 158 -9.71 -1.79 -17.59
N ARG A 159 -10.51 -2.11 -18.62
CA ARG A 159 -11.83 -2.73 -18.40
C ARG A 159 -11.63 -4.15 -17.83
N ALA A 160 -12.49 -4.50 -16.87
CA ALA A 160 -12.51 -5.81 -16.22
C ALA A 160 -12.79 -6.94 -17.22
#